data_AF-A0ABD1Z2I9-F1
#
_entry.id   AF-A0ABD1Z2I9-F1
#
_cell.length_a   1.000
_cell.length_b   1.000
_cell.length_c   1.000
_cell.angle_alpha   90.00
_cell.angle_beta   90.00
_cell.angle_gamma   90.00
#
_symmetry.space_group_name_H-M   'P 1'
#
loop_
_entity.id
_entity.type
_entity.pdbx_description
1 polymer ?
#
loop_
_entity_poly.entity_id
_entity_poly.type
_entity_poly.pdbx_seq_one_letter_code
_entity_poly.pdbx_strand_id
1 'polypeptide(L)'
;MAAMVTYMSVPDAYGVVEPGVYRAKAADAPNLPFLLHLRLRTLLYLSPDPLLPAFITFLDKCATRFIHLGLKVWKPFASWKPVSEELIKDALEIILDVNNHPIMVMCSSGIHQTGTVVGCLRRLQSWNLTSLLEEYRRYAGSKARYANEQFMELFDEDLVTLPKDLPAWFIDQRRMMEEEEAEFRRLQESAEQQKDGGCSFPRADLSVVGRVLSEGHEVSDEQIKDEESVDDLSNAITTSSTATAYRKLYYLRSSPLTTENRSYKRKIIGKVE
;
A
#
# COMPACT_ATOMS: atom_id res chain seq x y z
N MET A 1 32.31 -27.58 -25.90
CA MET A 1 30.85 -27.31 -26.03
C MET A 1 30.65 -25.85 -25.65
N ALA A 2 30.25 -25.02 -26.61
CA ALA A 2 29.94 -23.62 -26.32
C ALA A 2 28.79 -23.58 -25.31
N ALA A 3 29.00 -22.94 -24.17
CA ALA A 3 27.92 -22.57 -23.27
C ALA A 3 27.02 -21.61 -24.06
N MET A 4 25.91 -22.12 -24.59
CA MET A 4 24.83 -21.28 -25.10
C MET A 4 24.47 -20.34 -23.96
N VAL A 5 24.74 -19.05 -24.14
CA VAL A 5 24.20 -18.01 -23.26
C VAL A 5 22.69 -18.12 -23.42
N THR A 6 22.02 -18.83 -22.52
CA THR A 6 20.58 -18.93 -22.50
C THR A 6 20.07 -17.52 -22.24
N TYR A 7 19.67 -16.82 -23.30
CA TYR A 7 19.08 -15.50 -23.21
C TYR A 7 17.88 -15.58 -22.27
N MET A 8 18.02 -15.00 -21.08
CA MET A 8 17.01 -15.00 -20.05
C MET A 8 16.31 -13.64 -20.08
N SER A 9 15.08 -13.60 -20.58
CA SER A 9 14.26 -12.39 -20.56
C SER A 9 13.31 -12.39 -19.36
N VAL A 10 13.23 -11.28 -18.65
CA VAL A 10 12.21 -11.08 -17.62
C VAL A 10 10.84 -10.93 -18.30
N PRO A 11 9.76 -11.56 -17.79
CA PRO A 11 8.41 -11.32 -18.29
C PRO A 11 8.04 -9.83 -18.26
N ASP A 12 7.25 -9.38 -19.22
CA ASP A 12 6.67 -8.04 -19.16
C ASP A 12 5.84 -7.85 -17.88
N ALA A 13 5.78 -6.63 -17.37
CA ALA A 13 5.06 -6.28 -16.15
C ALA A 13 5.46 -7.11 -14.92
N TYR A 14 6.66 -7.72 -14.94
CA TYR A 14 7.21 -8.39 -13.77
C TYR A 14 7.45 -7.40 -12.63
N GLY A 15 7.11 -7.81 -11.42
CA GLY A 15 7.39 -7.05 -10.21
C GLY A 15 7.29 -7.91 -8.96
N VAL A 16 7.98 -7.49 -7.91
CA VAL A 16 7.81 -8.03 -6.56
C VAL A 16 6.72 -7.22 -5.88
N VAL A 17 5.63 -7.88 -5.47
CA VAL A 17 4.53 -7.23 -4.73
C VAL A 17 4.86 -7.23 -3.24
N GLU A 18 5.22 -8.40 -2.72
CA GLU A 18 5.66 -8.64 -1.35
C GLU A 18 6.70 -9.77 -1.34
N PRO A 19 7.45 -10.00 -0.24
CA PRO A 19 8.33 -11.14 -0.13
C PRO A 19 7.58 -12.46 -0.42
N GLY A 20 8.01 -13.16 -1.47
CA GLY A 20 7.38 -14.41 -1.93
C GLY A 20 6.13 -14.23 -2.80
N VAL A 21 5.70 -13.01 -3.09
CA VAL A 21 4.56 -12.70 -3.96
C VAL A 21 5.03 -11.88 -5.16
N TYR A 22 4.90 -12.46 -6.35
CA TYR A 22 5.33 -11.85 -7.60
C TYR A 22 4.12 -11.59 -8.50
N ARG A 23 4.27 -10.61 -9.40
CA ARG A 23 3.33 -10.34 -10.49
C ARG A 23 4.04 -10.38 -11.83
N ALA A 24 3.33 -10.72 -12.89
CA ALA A 24 3.81 -10.61 -14.27
C ALA A 24 2.66 -10.70 -15.29
N LYS A 25 2.95 -10.35 -16.55
CA LYS A 25 2.18 -10.82 -17.71
C LYS A 25 2.41 -12.32 -17.89
N ALA A 26 1.44 -12.99 -18.53
CA ALA A 26 1.62 -14.35 -19.04
C ALA A 26 2.96 -14.46 -19.80
N ALA A 27 3.76 -15.45 -19.39
CA ALA A 27 5.12 -15.62 -19.85
C ALA A 27 5.21 -16.43 -21.15
N ASP A 28 6.15 -16.05 -22.01
CA ASP A 28 6.46 -16.77 -23.24
C ASP A 28 7.71 -17.66 -23.06
N ALA A 29 8.04 -18.46 -24.07
CA ALA A 29 9.21 -19.34 -24.09
C ALA A 29 10.53 -18.70 -23.59
N PRO A 30 10.92 -17.47 -23.99
CA PRO A 30 12.19 -16.89 -23.54
C PRO A 30 12.17 -16.47 -22.05
N ASN A 31 11.00 -16.40 -21.43
CA ASN A 31 10.86 -16.06 -20.01
C ASN A 31 10.93 -17.28 -19.09
N LEU A 32 10.79 -18.50 -19.62
CA LEU A 32 10.79 -19.73 -18.83
C LEU A 32 12.07 -19.91 -17.98
N PRO A 33 13.29 -19.63 -18.50
CA PRO A 33 14.51 -19.72 -17.69
C PRO A 33 14.46 -18.78 -16.48
N PHE A 34 13.86 -17.59 -16.61
CA PHE A 34 13.72 -16.65 -15.49
C PHE A 34 12.79 -17.21 -14.40
N LEU A 35 11.64 -17.77 -14.79
CA LEU A 35 10.67 -18.34 -13.85
C LEU A 35 11.25 -19.54 -13.07
N LEU A 36 12.17 -20.30 -13.69
CA LEU A 36 12.86 -21.40 -13.03
C LEU A 36 13.69 -20.93 -11.82
N HIS A 37 14.30 -19.74 -11.91
CA HIS A 37 15.11 -19.16 -10.83
C HIS A 37 14.25 -18.71 -9.64
N LEU A 38 12.99 -18.32 -9.86
CA LEU A 38 12.08 -17.94 -8.79
C LEU A 38 11.61 -19.13 -7.95
N ARG A 39 11.78 -20.36 -8.44
CA ARG A 39 11.38 -21.61 -7.76
C ARG A 39 9.94 -21.53 -7.24
N LEU A 40 9.05 -21.11 -8.14
CA LEU A 40 7.65 -20.88 -7.83
C LEU A 40 6.99 -22.19 -7.36
N ARG A 41 6.33 -22.12 -6.21
CA ARG A 41 5.48 -23.19 -5.71
C ARG A 41 4.10 -23.13 -6.35
N THR A 42 3.58 -21.92 -6.54
CA THR A 42 2.23 -21.71 -7.04
C THR A 42 2.23 -20.68 -8.16
N LEU A 43 1.47 -20.96 -9.23
CA LEU A 43 1.13 -19.98 -10.26
C LEU A 43 -0.39 -19.75 -10.22
N LEU A 44 -0.78 -18.50 -9.98
CA LEU A 44 -2.16 -18.06 -9.98
C LEU A 44 -2.45 -17.30 -11.28
N TYR A 45 -3.39 -17.79 -12.09
CA TYR A 45 -3.75 -17.19 -13.36
C TYR A 45 -5.20 -16.71 -13.39
N LEU A 46 -5.38 -15.44 -13.77
CA LEU A 46 -6.62 -14.68 -13.56
C LEU A 46 -7.43 -14.42 -14.84
N SER A 47 -6.87 -14.62 -16.03
CA SER A 47 -7.59 -14.40 -17.30
C SER A 47 -8.39 -15.64 -17.72
N PRO A 48 -9.53 -15.48 -18.43
CA PRO A 48 -10.28 -16.63 -18.96
C PRO A 48 -9.53 -17.35 -20.09
N ASP A 49 -8.62 -16.65 -20.77
CA ASP A 49 -7.86 -17.18 -21.91
C ASP A 49 -6.97 -18.36 -21.49
N PRO A 50 -6.91 -19.45 -22.25
CA PRO A 50 -6.02 -20.57 -21.95
C PRO A 50 -4.55 -20.14 -22.09
N LEU A 51 -3.69 -20.66 -21.21
CA LEU A 51 -2.24 -20.56 -21.37
C LEU A 51 -1.77 -21.50 -22.48
N LEU A 52 -0.60 -21.20 -23.06
CA LEU A 52 0.01 -22.06 -24.07
C LEU A 52 0.27 -23.46 -23.50
N PRO A 53 -0.06 -24.55 -24.23
CA PRO A 53 0.18 -25.91 -23.74
C PRO A 53 1.63 -26.17 -23.31
N ALA A 54 2.59 -25.60 -24.05
CA ALA A 54 4.01 -25.68 -23.72
C ALA A 54 4.35 -25.07 -22.35
N PHE A 55 3.64 -24.00 -21.96
CA PHE A 55 3.80 -23.34 -20.67
C PHE A 55 3.24 -24.21 -19.54
N ILE A 56 2.09 -24.85 -19.75
CA ILE A 56 1.51 -25.79 -18.77
C ILE A 56 2.46 -26.98 -18.56
N THR A 57 2.97 -27.58 -19.63
CA THR A 57 3.96 -28.66 -19.54
C THR A 57 5.24 -28.22 -18.82
N PHE A 58 5.64 -26.95 -18.96
CA PHE A 58 6.77 -26.40 -18.20
C PHE A 58 6.45 -26.31 -16.70
N LEU A 59 5.26 -25.86 -16.31
CA LEU A 59 4.84 -25.81 -14.90
C LEU A 59 4.80 -27.19 -14.27
N ASP A 60 4.29 -28.19 -15.01
CA ASP A 60 4.26 -29.59 -14.57
C ASP A 60 5.67 -30.12 -14.31
N LYS A 61 6.62 -29.82 -15.20
CA LYS A 61 8.04 -30.19 -15.04
C LYS A 61 8.69 -29.52 -13.83
N CYS A 62 8.26 -28.31 -13.49
CA CYS A 62 8.76 -27.57 -12.33
C CYS A 62 8.05 -27.97 -11.02
N ALA A 63 7.06 -28.88 -11.08
CA ALA A 63 6.17 -29.22 -9.98
C ALA A 63 5.49 -27.99 -9.35
N THR A 64 5.19 -26.98 -10.16
CA THR A 64 4.49 -25.76 -9.73
C THR A 64 2.99 -26.01 -9.75
N ARG A 65 2.32 -25.77 -8.62
CA ARG A 65 0.86 -25.85 -8.52
C ARG A 65 0.22 -24.76 -9.38
N PHE A 66 -0.51 -25.17 -10.40
CA PHE A 66 -1.23 -24.24 -11.28
C PHE A 66 -2.68 -24.06 -10.83
N ILE A 67 -3.09 -22.81 -10.59
CA ILE A 67 -4.47 -22.43 -10.22
C ILE A 67 -5.01 -21.44 -11.26
N HIS A 68 -6.02 -21.87 -12.03
CA HIS A 68 -6.69 -21.04 -13.03
C HIS A 68 -8.04 -20.57 -12.50
N LEU A 69 -8.12 -19.31 -12.05
CA LEU A 69 -9.36 -18.71 -11.54
C LEU A 69 -10.22 -18.08 -12.64
N GLY A 70 -9.60 -17.67 -13.76
CA GLY A 70 -10.32 -17.01 -14.84
C GLY A 70 -11.41 -17.86 -15.49
N LEU A 71 -11.30 -19.20 -15.44
CA LEU A 71 -12.33 -20.12 -15.94
C LEU A 71 -13.54 -20.27 -15.01
N LYS A 72 -13.38 -20.03 -13.70
CA LYS A 72 -14.45 -20.29 -12.71
C LYS A 72 -15.49 -19.17 -12.65
N VAL A 73 -15.11 -17.94 -12.99
CA VAL A 73 -15.91 -16.75 -12.65
C VAL A 73 -16.07 -15.75 -13.82
N TRP A 74 -15.87 -16.19 -15.07
CA TRP A 74 -16.06 -15.33 -16.23
C TRP A 74 -17.56 -15.07 -16.48
N LYS A 75 -18.04 -13.88 -16.12
CA LYS A 75 -19.38 -13.38 -16.45
C LYS A 75 -19.26 -12.34 -17.57
N PRO A 76 -19.56 -12.69 -18.83
CA PRO A 76 -19.24 -11.83 -19.97
C PRO A 76 -20.07 -10.54 -20.10
N PHE A 77 -21.13 -10.32 -19.30
CA PHE A 77 -22.09 -9.23 -19.58
C PHE A 77 -22.81 -8.66 -18.34
N ALA A 78 -22.12 -8.32 -17.25
CA ALA A 78 -22.80 -7.66 -16.13
C ALA A 78 -21.92 -6.63 -15.43
N SER A 79 -22.23 -5.35 -15.65
CA SER A 79 -21.82 -4.19 -14.85
C SER A 79 -20.51 -3.47 -15.21
N TRP A 80 -20.32 -2.33 -14.54
CA TRP A 80 -19.13 -1.49 -14.51
C TRP A 80 -17.90 -2.19 -13.89
N LYS A 81 -18.07 -3.35 -13.24
CA LYS A 81 -16.99 -4.09 -12.57
C LYS A 81 -16.16 -4.88 -13.60
N PRO A 82 -14.84 -4.60 -13.73
CA PRO A 82 -13.99 -5.29 -14.71
C PRO A 82 -13.64 -6.73 -14.31
N VAL A 83 -13.83 -7.08 -13.03
CA VAL A 83 -13.56 -8.39 -12.43
C VAL A 83 -14.66 -8.65 -11.39
N SER A 84 -15.01 -9.92 -11.15
CA SER A 84 -15.98 -10.26 -10.12
C SER A 84 -15.34 -10.20 -8.73
N GLU A 85 -16.12 -9.83 -7.71
CA GLU A 85 -15.64 -9.76 -6.33
C GLU A 85 -15.25 -11.13 -5.79
N GLU A 86 -15.94 -12.20 -6.21
CA GLU A 86 -15.61 -13.57 -5.81
C GLU A 86 -14.24 -14.00 -6.34
N LEU A 87 -13.88 -13.61 -7.56
CA LEU A 87 -12.56 -13.89 -8.12
C LEU A 87 -11.46 -13.18 -7.33
N ILE A 88 -11.69 -11.91 -6.96
CA ILE A 88 -10.74 -11.14 -6.15
C ILE A 88 -10.61 -11.74 -4.75
N LYS A 89 -11.72 -12.07 -4.09
CA LYS A 89 -11.76 -12.76 -2.81
C LYS A 89 -10.93 -14.04 -2.86
N ASP A 90 -11.25 -14.96 -3.77
CA ASP A 90 -10.55 -16.24 -3.90
C ASP A 90 -9.05 -16.04 -4.19
N ALA A 91 -8.70 -15.06 -5.02
CA ALA A 91 -7.31 -14.74 -5.31
C ALA A 91 -6.56 -14.23 -4.07
N LEU A 92 -7.17 -13.34 -3.28
CA LEU A 92 -6.57 -12.79 -2.06
C LEU A 92 -6.39 -13.87 -0.99
N GLU A 93 -7.36 -14.77 -0.81
CA GLU A 93 -7.25 -15.90 0.13
C GLU A 93 -6.09 -16.84 -0.23
N ILE A 94 -5.87 -17.09 -1.52
CA ILE A 94 -4.74 -17.90 -2.00
C ILE A 94 -3.41 -17.16 -1.81
N ILE A 95 -3.36 -15.86 -2.09
CA ILE A 95 -2.14 -15.04 -1.94
C ILE A 95 -1.75 -14.88 -0.47
N LEU A 96 -2.73 -14.77 0.43
CA LEU A 96 -2.51 -14.61 1.87
C LEU A 96 -2.19 -15.93 2.59
N ASP A 97 -2.22 -17.08 1.91
CA ASP A 97 -1.80 -18.35 2.48
C ASP A 97 -0.30 -18.60 2.20
N VAL A 98 0.51 -18.59 3.27
CA VAL A 98 1.97 -18.76 3.20
C VAL A 98 2.37 -20.10 2.59
N ASN A 99 1.52 -21.12 2.66
CA ASN A 99 1.81 -22.44 2.10
C ASN A 99 1.90 -22.43 0.57
N ASN A 100 1.35 -21.40 -0.07
CA ASN A 100 1.41 -21.21 -1.52
C ASN A 100 2.66 -20.46 -2.00
N HIS A 101 3.48 -19.91 -1.08
CA HIS A 101 4.64 -19.10 -1.43
C HIS A 101 5.87 -19.96 -1.76
N PRO A 102 6.74 -19.55 -2.70
CA PRO A 102 6.63 -18.34 -3.54
C PRO A 102 5.54 -18.48 -4.62
N ILE A 103 4.70 -17.45 -4.74
CA ILE A 103 3.55 -17.40 -5.64
C ILE A 103 3.74 -16.32 -6.71
N MET A 104 3.29 -16.62 -7.93
CA MET A 104 3.26 -15.67 -9.03
C MET A 104 1.82 -15.45 -9.51
N VAL A 105 1.39 -14.20 -9.57
CA VAL A 105 0.07 -13.77 -10.03
C VAL A 105 0.18 -13.25 -11.46
N MET A 106 -0.51 -13.90 -12.39
CA MET A 106 -0.49 -13.56 -13.81
C MET A 106 -1.88 -13.34 -14.40
N CYS A 107 -1.94 -12.48 -15.40
CA CYS A 107 -3.05 -12.42 -16.35
C CYS A 107 -2.50 -12.23 -17.76
N SER A 108 -3.34 -12.34 -18.78
CA SER A 108 -2.93 -12.25 -20.19
C SER A 108 -2.18 -10.95 -20.52
N SER A 109 -2.52 -9.84 -19.86
CA SER A 109 -1.80 -8.56 -20.00
C SER A 109 -0.81 -8.24 -18.87
N GLY A 110 -0.94 -8.87 -17.70
CA GLY A 110 -0.24 -8.48 -16.47
C GLY A 110 -0.71 -7.15 -15.83
N ILE A 111 -1.71 -6.50 -16.44
CA ILE A 111 -2.11 -5.12 -16.10
C ILE A 111 -3.46 -5.10 -15.37
N HIS A 112 -4.54 -5.54 -16.02
CA HIS A 112 -5.89 -5.25 -15.51
C HIS A 112 -6.28 -6.14 -14.34
N GLN A 113 -6.43 -7.46 -14.54
CA GLN A 113 -6.85 -8.40 -13.49
C GLN A 113 -5.78 -8.50 -12.40
N THR A 114 -4.51 -8.68 -12.79
CA THR A 114 -3.39 -8.70 -11.85
C THR A 114 -3.28 -7.38 -11.08
N GLY A 115 -3.43 -6.24 -11.76
CA GLY A 115 -3.39 -4.93 -11.10
C GLY A 115 -4.55 -4.72 -10.13
N THR A 116 -5.76 -5.16 -10.46
CA THR A 116 -6.91 -5.09 -9.55
C THR A 116 -6.72 -5.98 -8.33
N VAL A 117 -6.25 -7.23 -8.49
CA VAL A 117 -5.94 -8.11 -7.34
C VAL A 117 -4.87 -7.48 -6.44
N VAL A 118 -3.78 -6.97 -7.03
CA VAL A 118 -2.72 -6.29 -6.26
C VAL A 118 -3.23 -5.02 -5.59
N GLY A 119 -4.08 -4.23 -6.26
CA GLY A 119 -4.72 -3.06 -5.67
C GLY A 119 -5.60 -3.43 -4.48
N CYS A 120 -6.45 -4.44 -4.61
CA CYS A 120 -7.26 -4.93 -3.49
C CYS A 120 -6.41 -5.52 -2.35
N LEU A 121 -5.25 -6.13 -2.66
CA LEU A 121 -4.29 -6.52 -1.63
C LEU A 121 -3.74 -5.29 -0.89
N ARG A 122 -3.34 -4.22 -1.61
CA ARG A 122 -2.91 -2.95 -0.98
C ARG A 122 -4.02 -2.33 -0.13
N ARG A 123 -5.27 -2.50 -0.56
CA ARG A 123 -6.46 -2.05 0.16
C ARG A 123 -6.60 -2.79 1.49
N LEU A 124 -6.49 -4.12 1.51
CA LEU A 124 -6.42 -4.93 2.74
C LEU A 124 -5.22 -4.60 3.63
N GLN A 125 -4.13 -4.11 3.04
CA GLN A 125 -2.98 -3.58 3.75
C GLN A 125 -3.20 -2.13 4.23
N SER A 126 -4.41 -1.59 4.11
CA SER A 126 -4.77 -0.22 4.49
C SER A 126 -3.86 0.85 3.87
N TRP A 127 -3.37 0.64 2.65
CA TRP A 127 -2.65 1.67 1.92
C TRP A 127 -3.58 2.85 1.62
N ASN A 128 -3.00 4.05 1.56
CA ASN A 128 -3.73 5.21 1.07
C ASN A 128 -4.09 4.99 -0.42
N LEU A 129 -5.30 5.41 -0.79
CA LEU A 129 -5.84 5.20 -2.13
C LEU A 129 -4.92 5.78 -3.21
N THR A 130 -4.34 6.96 -2.98
CA THR A 130 -3.42 7.61 -3.93
C THR A 130 -2.20 6.75 -4.25
N SER A 131 -1.56 6.14 -3.24
CA SER A 131 -0.37 5.29 -3.43
C SER A 131 -0.70 3.98 -4.14
N LEU A 132 -1.86 3.40 -3.81
CA LEU A 132 -2.38 2.22 -4.49
C LEU A 132 -2.64 2.51 -5.98
N LEU A 133 -3.33 3.61 -6.30
CA LEU A 133 -3.63 3.99 -7.67
C LEU A 133 -2.36 4.33 -8.45
N GLU A 134 -1.37 4.94 -7.80
CA GLU A 134 -0.08 5.23 -8.41
C GLU A 134 0.70 3.93 -8.74
N GLU A 135 0.70 2.93 -7.85
CA GLU A 135 1.26 1.62 -8.15
C GLU A 135 0.56 0.98 -9.36
N TYR A 136 -0.78 1.01 -9.39
CA TYR A 136 -1.55 0.50 -10.53
C TYR A 136 -1.19 1.19 -11.84
N ARG A 137 -1.18 2.53 -11.86
CA ARG A 137 -0.87 3.34 -13.05
C ARG A 137 0.56 3.13 -13.54
N ARG A 138 1.51 2.87 -12.64
CA ARG A 138 2.89 2.54 -13.02
C ARG A 138 2.97 1.28 -13.88
N TYR A 139 2.17 0.25 -13.60
CA TYR A 139 2.12 -0.96 -14.43
C TYR A 139 1.21 -0.80 -15.65
N ALA A 140 0.12 -0.04 -15.53
CA ALA A 140 -0.86 0.11 -16.61
C ALA A 140 -0.41 1.11 -17.69
N GLY A 141 0.33 2.15 -17.33
CA GLY A 141 0.72 3.24 -18.22
C GLY A 141 -0.50 3.84 -18.93
N SER A 142 -0.41 3.97 -20.25
CA SER A 142 -1.52 4.47 -21.10
C SER A 142 -2.72 3.54 -21.19
N LYS A 143 -2.63 2.31 -20.64
CA LYS A 143 -3.70 1.31 -20.64
C LYS A 143 -4.50 1.32 -19.33
N ALA A 144 -4.27 2.28 -18.43
CA ALA A 144 -5.05 2.41 -17.21
C ALA A 144 -6.55 2.58 -17.53
N ARG A 145 -7.41 1.93 -16.71
CA ARG A 145 -8.86 2.00 -16.87
C ARG A 145 -9.49 2.50 -15.59
N TYR A 146 -10.33 3.53 -15.71
CA TYR A 146 -11.06 4.10 -14.58
C TYR A 146 -11.92 3.07 -13.83
N ALA A 147 -12.54 2.13 -14.55
CA ALA A 147 -13.32 1.04 -13.95
C ALA A 147 -12.50 0.16 -12.99
N ASN A 148 -11.21 -0.05 -13.26
CA ASN A 148 -10.33 -0.80 -12.35
C ASN A 148 -9.98 0.02 -11.10
N GLU A 149 -9.73 1.32 -11.25
CA GLU A 149 -9.44 2.23 -10.13
C GLU A 149 -10.65 2.35 -9.20
N GLN A 150 -11.84 2.60 -9.77
CA GLN A 150 -13.10 2.66 -9.02
C GLN A 150 -13.42 1.34 -8.32
N PHE A 151 -13.12 0.19 -8.95
CA PHE A 151 -13.28 -1.10 -8.30
C PHE A 151 -12.38 -1.23 -7.07
N MET A 152 -11.11 -0.82 -7.15
CA MET A 152 -10.19 -0.88 -6.00
C MET A 152 -10.63 0.04 -4.85
N GLU A 153 -11.19 1.21 -5.16
CA GLU A 153 -11.71 2.15 -4.17
C GLU A 153 -12.94 1.60 -3.42
N LEU A 154 -13.86 0.97 -4.16
CA LEU A 154 -15.14 0.47 -3.65
C LEU A 154 -15.10 -1.00 -3.20
N PHE A 155 -13.92 -1.63 -3.23
CA PHE A 155 -13.78 -3.03 -2.83
C PHE A 155 -14.10 -3.21 -1.35
N ASP A 156 -15.02 -4.14 -1.05
CA ASP A 156 -15.38 -4.50 0.32
C ASP A 156 -14.34 -5.47 0.90
N GLU A 157 -13.57 -4.98 1.87
CA GLU A 157 -12.50 -5.73 2.54
C GLU A 157 -13.04 -6.87 3.41
N ASP A 158 -14.26 -6.74 3.94
CA ASP A 158 -14.89 -7.72 4.83
C ASP A 158 -15.29 -9.02 4.12
N LEU A 159 -15.29 -9.00 2.78
CA LEU A 159 -15.56 -10.17 1.95
C LEU A 159 -14.46 -11.24 2.06
N VAL A 160 -13.24 -10.87 2.44
CA VAL A 160 -12.06 -11.73 2.42
C VAL A 160 -11.92 -12.52 3.72
N THR A 161 -11.99 -13.84 3.64
CA THR A 161 -11.77 -14.70 4.81
C THR A 161 -10.29 -14.99 4.97
N LEU A 162 -9.66 -14.45 6.01
CA LEU A 162 -8.24 -14.66 6.25
C LEU A 162 -7.91 -16.15 6.48
N PRO A 163 -6.91 -16.71 5.78
CA PRO A 163 -6.46 -18.08 6.02
C PRO A 163 -5.80 -18.22 7.40
N LYS A 164 -5.63 -19.46 7.85
CA LYS A 164 -5.01 -19.76 9.16
C LYS A 164 -3.54 -19.32 9.22
N ASP A 165 -2.79 -19.61 8.16
CA ASP A 165 -1.35 -19.33 8.08
C ASP A 165 -1.09 -18.10 7.20
N LEU A 166 -1.09 -16.93 7.84
CA LEU A 166 -0.83 -15.64 7.18
C LEU A 166 0.68 -15.39 7.02
N PRO A 167 1.10 -14.64 5.98
CA PRO A 167 2.50 -14.29 5.79
C PRO A 167 2.96 -13.26 6.83
N ALA A 168 4.24 -13.37 7.22
CA ALA A 168 4.85 -12.53 8.25
C ALA A 168 4.70 -11.02 7.94
N TRP A 169 4.87 -10.61 6.67
CA TRP A 169 4.73 -9.21 6.28
C TRP A 169 3.32 -8.66 6.54
N PHE A 170 2.27 -9.49 6.41
CA PHE A 170 0.89 -9.06 6.66
C PHE A 170 0.58 -8.98 8.16
N ILE A 171 1.03 -9.99 8.92
CA ILE A 171 0.88 -10.02 10.38
C ILE A 171 1.60 -8.83 11.01
N ASP A 172 2.86 -8.62 10.59
CA ASP A 172 3.70 -7.53 11.07
C ASP A 172 3.00 -6.20 10.77
N GLN A 173 2.52 -5.99 9.55
CA GLN A 173 1.80 -4.76 9.17
C GLN A 173 0.53 -4.51 9.99
N ARG A 174 -0.31 -5.53 10.23
CA ARG A 174 -1.53 -5.35 11.02
C ARG A 174 -1.21 -4.96 12.46
N ARG A 175 -0.26 -5.67 13.07
CA ARG A 175 0.21 -5.35 14.41
C ARG A 175 0.71 -3.91 14.49
N MET A 176 1.44 -3.46 13.47
CA MET A 176 1.95 -2.10 13.37
C MET A 176 0.83 -1.04 13.40
N MET A 177 -0.23 -1.24 12.60
CA MET A 177 -1.36 -0.31 12.57
C MET A 177 -2.15 -0.30 13.88
N GLU A 178 -2.37 -1.47 14.49
CA GLU A 178 -3.06 -1.58 15.79
C GLU A 178 -2.30 -0.82 16.89
N GLU A 179 -0.96 -0.85 16.86
CA GLU A 179 -0.11 -0.08 17.77
C GLU A 179 -0.28 1.44 17.56
N GLU A 180 -0.32 1.91 16.31
CA GLU A 180 -0.52 3.33 15.96
C GLU A 180 -1.91 3.84 16.36
N GLU A 181 -2.98 3.08 16.06
CA GLU A 181 -4.35 3.44 16.45
C GLU A 181 -4.52 3.51 17.97
N ALA A 182 -3.86 2.62 18.72
CA ALA A 182 -3.87 2.65 20.18
C ALA A 182 -3.12 3.86 20.74
N GLU A 183 -2.05 4.32 20.10
CA GLU A 183 -1.34 5.54 20.48
C GLU A 183 -2.17 6.80 20.19
N PHE A 184 -2.77 6.87 19.00
CA PHE A 184 -3.61 7.98 18.59
C PHE A 184 -4.81 8.18 19.54
N ARG A 185 -5.49 7.09 19.92
CA ARG A 185 -6.60 7.13 20.90
C ARG A 185 -6.17 7.72 22.24
N ARG A 186 -5.01 7.32 22.78
CA ARG A 186 -4.51 7.86 24.06
C ARG A 186 -4.21 9.36 23.99
N LEU A 187 -3.72 9.85 22.86
CA LEU A 187 -3.44 11.28 22.66
C LEU A 187 -4.73 12.10 22.61
N GLN A 188 -5.79 11.57 21.96
CA GLN A 188 -7.11 12.22 21.94
C GLN A 188 -7.72 12.30 23.34
N GLU A 189 -7.73 11.19 24.09
CA GLU A 189 -8.23 11.15 25.47
C GLU A 189 -7.50 12.16 26.37
N SER A 190 -6.17 12.30 26.20
CA SER A 190 -5.36 13.27 26.95
C SER A 190 -5.69 14.72 26.59
N ALA A 191 -5.99 15.00 25.33
CA ALA A 191 -6.36 16.33 24.85
C ALA A 191 -7.77 16.75 25.31
N GLU A 192 -8.70 15.80 25.46
CA GLU A 192 -10.04 16.02 25.99
C GLU A 192 -10.02 16.34 27.49
N GLN A 193 -9.22 15.61 28.27
CA GLN A 193 -9.04 15.87 29.71
C GLN A 193 -8.43 17.26 30.01
N GLN A 194 -7.61 17.80 29.09
CA GLN A 194 -7.09 19.17 29.21
C GLN A 194 -8.13 20.25 28.91
N LYS A 195 -9.18 19.95 28.13
CA LYS A 195 -10.27 20.90 27.85
C LYS A 195 -11.25 21.04 29.00
N ASP A 196 -11.53 19.94 29.73
CA ASP A 196 -12.42 19.96 30.89
C ASP A 196 -11.76 20.51 32.17
N GLY A 197 -10.43 20.69 32.17
CA GLY A 197 -9.64 21.25 33.27
C GLY A 197 -9.64 22.77 33.42
N GLY A 198 -10.42 23.51 32.62
CA GLY A 198 -10.63 24.96 32.79
C GLY A 198 -9.40 25.84 32.52
N CYS A 199 -9.18 26.21 31.26
CA CYS A 199 -8.46 27.44 30.93
C CYS A 199 -9.47 28.55 30.64
N SER A 200 -9.68 29.44 31.61
CA SER A 200 -10.29 30.75 31.36
C SER A 200 -9.30 31.59 30.56
N PHE A 201 -9.38 31.54 29.23
CA PHE A 201 -8.69 32.51 28.39
C PHE A 201 -9.37 33.87 28.59
N PRO A 202 -8.63 34.95 28.91
CA PRO A 202 -9.19 36.29 28.84
C PRO A 202 -9.60 36.55 27.39
N ARG A 203 -10.85 36.98 27.22
CA ARG A 203 -11.48 37.28 25.93
C ARG A 203 -10.70 38.43 25.28
N ALA A 204 -9.77 38.11 24.36
CA ALA A 204 -9.17 39.13 23.52
C ALA A 204 -10.28 39.75 22.67
N ASP A 205 -10.49 41.04 22.86
CA ASP A 205 -11.52 41.83 22.20
C ASP A 205 -11.28 41.83 20.69
N LEU A 206 -12.23 41.32 19.91
CA LEU A 206 -12.14 41.19 18.44
C LEU A 206 -12.30 42.53 17.70
N SER A 207 -12.17 43.66 18.39
CA SER A 207 -12.36 45.00 17.84
C SER A 207 -11.15 45.53 17.04
N VAL A 208 -9.99 44.85 17.09
CA VAL A 208 -8.74 45.37 16.50
C VAL A 208 -8.38 44.76 15.13
N VAL A 209 -9.01 43.67 14.69
CA VAL A 209 -8.67 43.01 13.41
C VAL A 209 -9.41 43.65 12.20
N GLY A 210 -10.30 44.61 12.43
CA GLY A 210 -11.13 45.23 11.39
C GLY A 210 -10.58 46.50 10.72
N ARG A 211 -9.31 46.87 10.88
CA ARG A 211 -8.80 48.18 10.41
C ARG A 211 -7.46 48.17 9.65
N VAL A 212 -7.10 47.08 8.98
CA VAL A 212 -5.90 47.08 8.11
C VAL A 212 -6.18 46.43 6.75
N LEU A 213 -7.30 46.79 6.12
CA LEU A 213 -7.57 46.55 4.70
C LEU A 213 -8.19 47.79 4.06
N SER A 214 -7.57 48.95 4.25
CA SER A 214 -7.78 50.11 3.39
C SER A 214 -6.69 51.13 3.67
N GLU A 215 -5.65 51.13 2.84
CA GLU A 215 -5.02 52.32 2.26
C GLU A 215 -3.65 51.93 1.69
N GLY A 216 -3.51 52.12 0.38
CA GLY A 216 -2.22 52.01 -0.31
C GLY A 216 -1.44 53.31 -0.20
N HIS A 217 -0.14 53.19 0.09
CA HIS A 217 0.83 54.22 -0.25
C HIS A 217 2.21 53.60 -0.46
N GLU A 218 2.81 53.87 -1.62
CA GLU A 218 4.21 53.62 -1.94
C GLU A 218 5.11 54.64 -1.21
N VAL A 219 6.36 54.26 -0.90
CA VAL A 219 7.62 55.03 -1.07
C VAL A 219 8.81 54.27 -0.43
N SER A 220 10.00 54.61 -0.94
CA SER A 220 11.29 53.92 -1.14
C SER A 220 12.32 53.83 0.02
N ASP A 221 13.38 53.06 -0.26
CA ASP A 221 14.63 52.79 0.48
C ASP A 221 15.41 54.00 1.02
N GLU A 222 15.88 53.93 2.29
CA GLU A 222 17.30 54.01 2.72
C GLU A 222 17.46 54.11 4.26
N GLN A 223 18.19 53.13 4.83
CA GLN A 223 19.24 53.19 5.89
C GLN A 223 19.01 53.67 7.36
N ILE A 224 19.43 52.76 8.28
CA ILE A 224 20.18 52.90 9.57
C ILE A 224 19.42 52.58 10.90
N LYS A 225 19.85 51.46 11.53
CA LYS A 225 20.14 51.16 12.98
C LYS A 225 19.11 51.58 14.07
N ASP A 226 18.76 50.83 15.12
CA ASP A 226 19.44 49.83 15.97
C ASP A 226 18.39 48.94 16.70
N GLU A 227 18.86 47.78 17.20
CA GLU A 227 18.38 46.89 18.27
C GLU A 227 16.96 47.05 18.91
N GLU A 228 16.12 46.03 18.77
CA GLU A 228 15.35 45.45 19.90
C GLU A 228 14.94 43.98 19.60
N SER A 229 14.98 43.15 20.63
CA SER A 229 14.93 41.68 20.65
C SER A 229 13.66 41.06 20.04
N VAL A 230 13.83 40.19 19.04
CA VAL A 230 12.77 39.34 18.48
C VAL A 230 12.86 37.94 19.08
N ASP A 231 12.27 37.73 20.26
CA ASP A 231 12.24 36.41 20.92
C ASP A 231 10.83 35.88 21.25
N ASP A 232 9.74 36.52 20.78
CA ASP A 232 8.39 36.14 21.24
C ASP A 232 7.35 35.80 20.15
N LEU A 233 7.76 35.51 18.91
CA LEU A 233 6.83 35.02 17.87
C LEU A 233 7.22 33.71 17.18
N SER A 234 8.17 32.95 17.74
CA SER A 234 8.59 31.64 17.22
C SER A 234 7.92 30.44 17.91
N ASN A 235 7.13 30.67 18.97
CA ASN A 235 6.63 29.60 19.83
C ASN A 235 5.19 29.10 19.54
N ALA A 236 4.54 29.57 18.47
CA ALA A 236 3.19 29.13 18.14
C ALA A 236 3.12 28.02 17.06
N ILE A 237 4.21 27.74 16.32
CA ILE A 237 4.18 26.76 15.21
C ILE A 237 5.54 26.06 15.05
N THR A 238 6.05 25.34 16.05
CA THR A 238 7.17 24.42 15.79
C THR A 238 7.19 23.19 16.71
N THR A 239 6.50 22.14 16.24
CA THR A 239 6.93 20.72 16.27
C THR A 239 7.88 20.26 17.39
N SER A 240 7.43 19.44 18.36
CA SER A 240 8.44 18.70 19.17
C SER A 240 8.05 17.38 19.88
N SER A 241 6.84 16.80 19.72
CA SER A 241 6.55 15.48 20.35
C SER A 241 5.83 14.45 19.45
N THR A 242 4.99 14.87 18.51
CA THR A 242 3.96 14.02 17.88
C THR A 242 4.38 13.38 16.55
N ALA A 243 5.43 13.88 15.90
CA ALA A 243 6.01 13.33 14.67
C ALA A 243 6.92 12.09 14.90
N THR A 244 6.96 11.55 16.12
CA THR A 244 8.08 10.71 16.60
C THR A 244 7.84 9.19 16.49
N ALA A 245 6.59 8.71 16.37
CA ALA A 245 6.24 7.28 16.30
C ALA A 245 5.86 6.80 14.89
N TYR A 246 5.12 7.61 14.13
CA TYR A 246 4.82 7.42 12.69
C TYR A 246 6.09 7.18 11.84
N ARG A 247 7.18 7.81 12.25
CA ARG A 247 8.53 7.76 11.67
C ARG A 247 9.30 6.47 12.00
N LYS A 248 8.82 5.62 12.91
CA LYS A 248 9.59 4.50 13.50
C LYS A 248 9.31 3.14 12.87
N LEU A 249 8.17 2.98 12.20
CA LEU A 249 7.62 1.66 11.86
C LEU A 249 7.51 1.47 10.35
N TYR A 250 7.01 2.50 9.65
CA TYR A 250 7.11 2.64 8.19
C TYR A 250 8.58 2.55 7.68
N TYR A 251 9.55 2.98 8.50
CA TYR A 251 10.98 3.08 8.15
C TYR A 251 11.85 1.85 8.48
N LEU A 252 11.37 0.86 9.26
CA LEU A 252 12.26 -0.22 9.75
C LEU A 252 12.33 -1.51 8.91
N ARG A 253 11.45 -1.72 7.92
CA ARG A 253 11.54 -2.91 7.04
C ARG A 253 11.34 -2.68 5.55
N SER A 254 10.69 -1.60 5.15
CA SER A 254 10.27 -1.38 3.75
C SER A 254 10.76 -0.06 3.17
N SER A 255 11.50 0.75 3.93
CA SER A 255 12.04 2.03 3.48
C SER A 255 13.55 1.93 3.19
N PRO A 256 14.09 2.54 2.12
CA PRO A 256 15.49 2.39 1.72
C PRO A 256 16.56 2.97 2.67
N LEU A 257 16.27 3.50 3.88
CA LEU A 257 17.25 4.29 4.66
C LEU A 257 17.14 4.18 6.22
N THR A 258 18.01 3.33 6.82
CA THR A 258 18.88 3.46 8.05
C THR A 258 18.39 3.66 9.52
N THR A 259 18.83 2.72 10.40
CA THR A 259 19.46 2.73 11.78
C THR A 259 18.88 3.38 13.08
N GLU A 260 18.73 2.52 14.12
CA GLU A 260 18.81 2.55 15.62
C GLU A 260 18.37 3.71 16.56
N ASN A 261 17.73 3.22 17.66
CA ASN A 261 17.67 3.71 19.07
C ASN A 261 16.77 4.90 19.49
N ARG A 262 15.59 4.59 20.07
CA ARG A 262 15.26 4.78 21.53
C ARG A 262 13.77 4.61 21.86
N SER A 263 13.52 4.03 23.03
CA SER A 263 12.28 3.74 23.80
C SER A 263 11.10 4.73 23.74
N TYR A 264 9.86 4.20 23.91
CA TYR A 264 8.75 4.60 24.84
C TYR A 264 7.44 3.94 24.33
N LYS A 265 6.91 2.88 24.99
CA LYS A 265 5.92 2.79 26.10
C LYS A 265 4.45 3.11 25.74
N ARG A 266 3.61 2.07 25.82
CA ARG A 266 2.26 2.10 26.46
C ARG A 266 1.24 1.17 25.78
N LYS A 267 0.12 0.83 26.43
CA LYS A 267 -0.73 -0.39 26.31
C LYS A 267 -2.17 -0.10 25.79
N ILE A 268 -2.96 -1.10 25.42
CA ILE A 268 -4.00 -1.72 26.30
C ILE A 268 -4.69 -2.77 25.41
N ILE A 269 -4.51 -4.07 25.67
CA ILE A 269 -5.37 -4.96 26.49
C ILE A 269 -6.81 -5.09 25.95
N GLY A 270 -7.16 -6.33 25.61
CA GLY A 270 -8.52 -6.87 25.64
C GLY A 270 -8.43 -8.40 25.74
N LYS A 271 -8.50 -8.94 26.97
CA LYS A 271 -8.63 -10.38 27.27
C LYS A 271 -9.99 -10.87 26.77
N VAL A 272 -10.06 -12.01 26.08
CA VAL A 272 -10.38 -13.36 26.62
C VAL A 272 -11.68 -13.40 27.41
N GLU A 273 -12.67 -14.07 26.83
CA GLU A 273 -13.39 -15.17 27.48
C GLU A 273 -13.12 -16.47 26.73
#